data_AF-A0A450Z4Q3-F1
#
_entry.id   AF-A0A450Z4Q3-F1
#
_cell.length_a   1.000
_cell.length_b   1.000
_cell.length_c   1.000
_cell.angle_alpha   90.00
_cell.angle_beta   90.00
_cell.angle_gamma   90.00
#
_symmetry.space_group_name_H-M   'P 1'
#
loop_
_entity.id
_entity.type
_entity.pdbx_description
1 polymer ?
#
loop_
_entity_poly.entity_id
_entity_poly.type
_entity_poly.pdbx_seq_one_letter_code
_entity_poly.pdbx_strand_id
1 'polypeptide(L)'
;MANLPPCIVAMEACGGANHWYRVFTEMGHTVRLIAPQFVKPFVKSNKNDAADAEAICEPAQRPSMRFVSPKSIEQQDIQSIHRIREQFKTRLTGQTNQIRGLLLEYGIAIPQGTNHLMKQLLEIIADEGNGLTPTFRESLNELCDEVKHLQERIISLEKKLGAISKQNQDCQLLMTIPGIGLLTATALLAAIGDPSVFKSARELAAWLGLVPRQSSTGGKSTLLGISKRGDKYLRALLVHGGRSVVRISDKHVDSRSQWITRLRERRGENICAVAVANKNARTAWAVLTKKRPYALVSA
;
A
#
# COMPACT_ATOMS: atom_id res chain seq x y z
N MET A 1 1.46 24.09 26.07
CA MET A 1 0.46 24.08 24.98
C MET A 1 -0.85 24.68 25.44
N ALA A 2 -1.59 24.09 26.39
CA ALA A 2 -2.90 24.60 26.83
C ALA A 2 -2.92 26.07 27.34
N ASN A 3 -1.80 26.56 27.90
CA ASN A 3 -1.69 27.93 28.40
C ASN A 3 -1.04 28.90 27.39
N LEU A 4 -0.77 28.47 26.16
CA LEU A 4 -0.21 29.33 25.12
C LEU A 4 -1.34 29.91 24.27
N PRO A 5 -1.21 31.14 23.76
CA PRO A 5 -2.13 31.66 22.75
C PRO A 5 -2.07 30.79 21.47
N PRO A 6 -3.11 30.86 20.61
CA PRO A 6 -3.12 30.23 19.30
C PRO A 6 -1.80 30.46 18.55
N CYS A 7 -1.18 29.38 18.08
CA CYS A 7 0.15 29.41 17.47
C CYS A 7 0.28 28.32 16.40
N ILE A 8 1.38 28.33 15.66
CA ILE A 8 1.70 27.28 14.70
C ILE A 8 2.48 26.16 15.39
N VAL A 9 1.98 24.94 15.28
CA VAL A 9 2.66 23.74 15.78
C VAL A 9 3.16 22.92 14.60
N ALA A 10 4.46 22.89 14.39
CA ALA A 10 5.09 22.08 13.36
C ALA A 10 5.53 20.73 13.93
N MET A 11 5.16 19.64 13.28
CA MET A 11 5.50 18.28 13.72
C MET A 11 5.86 17.40 12.54
N GLU A 12 6.70 16.41 12.77
CA GLU A 12 6.90 15.35 11.80
C GLU A 12 5.66 14.44 11.72
N ALA A 13 5.31 14.00 10.51
CA ALA A 13 4.21 13.08 10.24
C ALA A 13 4.60 11.63 10.61
N CYS A 14 4.83 11.38 11.89
CA CYS A 14 5.27 10.09 12.45
C CYS A 14 4.17 9.42 13.30
N GLY A 15 4.55 8.39 14.07
CA GLY A 15 3.63 7.72 15.00
C GLY A 15 3.03 8.71 16.00
N GLY A 16 1.72 8.66 16.23
CA GLY A 16 1.02 9.59 17.12
C GLY A 16 0.74 10.98 16.54
N ALA A 17 1.33 11.36 15.40
CA ALA A 17 1.18 12.71 14.84
C ALA A 17 -0.27 13.09 14.54
N ASN A 18 -1.10 12.15 14.07
CA ASN A 18 -2.51 12.46 13.83
C ASN A 18 -3.33 12.65 15.13
N HIS A 19 -2.96 11.98 16.22
CA HIS A 19 -3.61 12.19 17.51
C HIS A 19 -3.29 13.60 18.01
N TRP A 20 -2.01 13.96 18.04
CA TRP A 20 -1.57 15.30 18.44
C TRP A 20 -2.07 16.39 17.52
N TYR A 21 -2.19 16.13 16.23
CA TYR A 21 -2.85 17.05 15.29
C TYR A 21 -4.25 17.42 15.78
N ARG A 22 -5.08 16.43 16.14
CA ARG A 22 -6.44 16.69 16.63
C ARG A 22 -6.43 17.44 17.95
N VAL A 23 -5.64 16.97 18.93
CA VAL A 23 -5.54 17.59 20.26
C VAL A 23 -5.12 19.06 20.16
N PHE A 24 -4.07 19.37 19.39
CA PHE A 24 -3.61 20.75 19.25
C PHE A 24 -4.56 21.62 18.43
N THR A 25 -5.26 21.04 17.46
CA THR A 25 -6.31 21.77 16.71
C THR A 25 -7.50 22.10 17.62
N GLU A 26 -7.92 21.18 18.49
CA GLU A 26 -8.97 21.41 19.50
C GLU A 26 -8.57 22.50 20.52
N MET A 27 -7.28 22.61 20.83
CA MET A 27 -6.73 23.70 21.65
C MET A 27 -6.63 25.04 20.90
N GLY A 28 -7.06 25.12 19.64
CA GLY A 28 -7.04 26.34 18.82
C GLY A 28 -5.72 26.64 18.11
N HIS A 29 -4.78 25.70 18.08
CA HIS A 29 -3.51 25.87 17.36
C HIS A 29 -3.63 25.46 15.89
N THR A 30 -2.80 26.07 15.03
CA THR A 30 -2.66 25.66 13.63
C THR A 30 -1.55 24.62 13.50
N VAL A 31 -1.89 23.38 13.17
CA VAL A 31 -0.91 22.29 13.10
C VAL A 31 -0.42 22.06 11.67
N ARG A 32 0.90 21.91 11.51
CA ARG A 32 1.59 21.64 10.25
C ARG A 32 2.36 20.32 10.36
N LEU A 33 1.86 19.28 9.68
CA LEU A 33 2.54 17.98 9.62
C LEU A 33 3.52 17.93 8.45
N ILE A 34 4.78 17.60 8.69
CA ILE A 34 5.85 17.55 7.68
C ILE A 34 6.29 16.11 7.49
N ALA A 35 6.38 15.67 6.23
CA ALA A 35 6.87 14.32 5.96
C ALA A 35 8.36 14.19 6.34
N PRO A 36 8.78 13.07 6.95
CA PRO A 36 10.18 12.83 7.37
C PRO A 36 11.24 13.14 6.31
N GLN A 37 10.96 12.79 5.05
CA GLN A 37 11.89 13.04 3.94
C GLN A 37 12.18 14.52 3.68
N PHE A 38 11.32 15.43 4.13
CA PHE A 38 11.50 16.88 4.00
C PHE A 38 12.14 17.50 5.24
N VAL A 39 12.13 16.81 6.39
CA VAL A 39 12.85 17.20 7.60
C VAL A 39 14.32 16.80 7.50
N LYS A 40 14.61 15.59 6.99
CA LYS A 40 15.95 15.01 6.92
C LYS A 40 17.06 15.94 6.36
N PRO A 41 16.85 16.73 5.29
CA PRO A 41 17.88 17.64 4.78
C PRO A 41 18.26 18.79 5.73
N PHE A 42 17.46 19.07 6.76
CA PHE A 42 17.68 20.15 7.71
C PHE A 42 18.33 19.70 9.02
N VAL A 43 18.63 18.40 9.17
CA VAL A 43 19.35 17.87 10.34
C VAL A 43 20.84 18.21 10.19
N LYS A 44 21.35 19.09 11.05
CA LYS A 44 22.72 19.65 10.94
C LYS A 44 23.77 18.95 11.80
N SER A 45 23.38 18.28 12.88
CA SER A 45 24.31 17.74 13.89
C SER A 45 23.81 16.43 14.53
N ASN A 46 24.51 15.97 15.56
CA ASN A 46 24.14 14.77 16.32
C ASN A 46 22.73 14.88 16.91
N LYS A 47 22.09 13.73 17.08
CA LYS A 47 20.71 13.63 17.55
C LYS A 47 20.55 14.20 18.95
N ASN A 48 19.71 15.23 19.07
CA ASN A 48 19.15 15.74 20.32
C ASN A 48 17.82 16.46 20.03
N ASP A 49 16.99 16.63 21.06
CA ASP A 49 15.63 17.16 20.90
C ASP A 49 15.60 18.59 20.32
N ALA A 50 16.59 19.43 20.66
CA ALA A 50 16.68 20.80 20.16
C ALA A 50 17.00 20.86 18.67
N ALA A 51 17.96 20.04 18.21
CA ALA A 51 18.33 19.92 16.82
C ALA A 51 17.20 19.31 15.98
N ASP A 52 16.47 18.32 16.53
CA ASP A 52 15.31 17.72 15.87
C ASP A 52 14.16 18.75 15.73
N ALA A 53 13.91 19.56 16.76
CA ALA A 53 12.92 20.64 16.71
C ALA A 53 13.31 21.74 15.70
N GLU A 54 14.57 22.16 15.65
CA GLU A 54 15.08 23.12 14.67
C GLU A 54 14.91 22.59 13.24
N ALA A 55 15.26 21.33 13.00
CA ALA A 55 15.14 20.68 11.70
C ALA A 55 13.70 20.55 11.20
N ILE A 56 12.71 20.54 12.09
CA ILE A 56 11.27 20.60 11.75
C ILE A 56 10.83 22.04 11.53
N CYS A 57 11.28 22.98 12.36
CA CYS A 57 10.86 24.38 12.32
C CYS A 57 11.30 25.09 11.02
N GLU A 58 12.53 24.84 10.58
CA GLU A 58 13.10 25.41 9.34
C GLU A 58 12.25 25.14 8.09
N PRO A 59 11.92 23.88 7.72
CA PRO A 59 11.05 23.59 6.60
C PRO A 59 9.61 24.09 6.83
N ALA A 60 9.13 24.12 8.07
CA ALA A 60 7.76 24.55 8.38
C ALA A 60 7.46 26.01 7.98
N GLN A 61 8.49 26.85 7.95
CA GLN A 61 8.38 28.28 7.62
C GLN A 61 8.46 28.56 6.12
N ARG A 62 8.89 27.59 5.29
CA ARG A 62 9.09 27.82 3.86
C ARG A 62 7.76 27.89 3.11
N PRO A 63 7.48 28.94 2.31
CA PRO A 63 6.21 29.06 1.56
C PRO A 63 5.96 27.92 0.57
N SER A 64 7.02 27.30 0.06
CA SER A 64 6.97 26.18 -0.88
C SER A 64 6.79 24.82 -0.21
N MET A 65 6.78 24.75 1.13
CA MET A 65 6.65 23.51 1.87
C MET A 65 5.27 22.89 1.68
N ARG A 66 5.23 21.56 1.57
CA ARG A 66 3.99 20.78 1.46
C ARG A 66 3.77 20.03 2.75
N PHE A 67 2.62 20.25 3.35
CA PHE A 67 2.21 19.57 4.58
C PHE A 67 1.43 18.29 4.28
N VAL A 68 1.56 17.31 5.16
CA VAL A 68 0.82 16.06 5.10
C VAL A 68 -0.58 16.32 5.64
N SER A 69 -1.61 15.96 4.86
CA SER A 69 -2.98 16.04 5.34
C SER A 69 -3.19 15.07 6.51
N PRO A 70 -3.79 15.54 7.62
CA PRO A 70 -4.16 14.66 8.72
C PRO A 70 -5.19 13.63 8.25
N LYS A 71 -5.19 12.45 8.87
CA LYS A 71 -6.23 11.45 8.63
C LYS A 71 -7.35 11.60 9.65
N SER A 72 -8.59 11.41 9.20
CA SER A 72 -9.72 11.19 10.11
C SER A 72 -9.51 9.90 10.92
N ILE A 73 -10.33 9.71 11.96
CA ILE A 73 -10.29 8.48 12.78
C ILE A 73 -10.65 7.27 11.91
N GLU A 74 -11.68 7.39 11.09
CA GLU A 74 -12.16 6.33 10.20
C GLU A 74 -11.09 5.95 9.16
N GLN A 75 -10.36 6.94 8.63
CA GLN A 75 -9.23 6.67 7.74
C GLN A 75 -8.08 5.94 8.45
N GLN A 76 -7.83 6.26 9.72
CA GLN A 76 -6.82 5.58 10.54
C GLN A 76 -7.23 4.15 10.84
N ASP A 77 -8.51 3.90 11.10
CA ASP A 77 -9.04 2.55 11.35
C ASP A 77 -8.89 1.67 10.11
N ILE A 78 -9.28 2.17 8.94
CA ILE A 78 -9.11 1.45 7.66
C ILE A 78 -7.62 1.19 7.41
N GLN A 79 -6.75 2.19 7.59
CA GLN A 79 -5.30 2.03 7.43
C GLN A 79 -4.74 0.97 8.40
N SER A 80 -5.23 0.93 9.64
CA SER A 80 -4.82 -0.05 10.65
C SER A 80 -5.24 -1.46 10.25
N ILE A 81 -6.46 -1.66 9.74
CA ILE A 81 -6.91 -2.95 9.21
C ILE A 81 -5.96 -3.44 8.10
N HIS A 82 -5.57 -2.56 7.16
CA HIS A 82 -4.62 -2.90 6.09
C HIS A 82 -3.25 -3.32 6.63
N ARG A 83 -2.71 -2.58 7.62
CA ARG A 83 -1.41 -2.88 8.24
C ARG A 83 -1.42 -4.22 8.98
N ILE A 84 -2.46 -4.48 9.78
CA ILE A 84 -2.62 -5.76 10.48
C ILE A 84 -2.71 -6.90 9.48
N ARG A 85 -3.50 -6.72 8.41
CA ARG A 85 -3.62 -7.72 7.34
C ARG A 85 -2.28 -7.99 6.65
N GLU A 86 -1.50 -6.96 6.35
CA GLU A 86 -0.16 -7.10 5.77
C GLU A 86 0.78 -7.87 6.70
N GLN A 87 0.74 -7.58 8.00
CA GLN A 87 1.52 -8.31 9.00
C GLN A 87 1.13 -9.79 9.06
N PHE A 88 -0.17 -10.11 9.06
CA PHE A 88 -0.63 -11.50 9.01
C PHE A 88 -0.22 -12.22 7.73
N LYS A 89 -0.23 -11.55 6.57
CA LYS A 89 0.28 -12.13 5.33
C LYS A 89 1.79 -12.44 5.39
N THR A 90 2.56 -11.54 5.98
CA THR A 90 4.00 -11.74 6.18
C THR A 90 4.25 -12.92 7.10
N ARG A 91 3.55 -12.99 8.25
CA ARG A 91 3.61 -14.13 9.17
C ARG A 91 3.20 -15.44 8.50
N LEU A 92 2.11 -15.45 7.75
CA LEU A 92 1.63 -16.63 7.01
C LEU A 92 2.70 -17.16 6.05
N THR A 93 3.36 -16.25 5.32
CA THR A 93 4.44 -16.62 4.39
C THR A 93 5.66 -17.14 5.14
N GLY A 94 6.05 -16.49 6.25
CA GLY A 94 7.13 -16.93 7.12
C GLY A 94 6.89 -18.32 7.68
N GLN A 95 5.70 -18.55 8.23
CA GLN A 95 5.24 -19.83 8.78
C GLN A 95 5.26 -20.93 7.70
N THR A 96 4.72 -20.64 6.52
CA THR A 96 4.72 -21.57 5.37
C THR A 96 6.16 -21.96 5.00
N ASN A 97 7.08 -20.99 4.95
CA ASN A 97 8.48 -21.23 4.61
C ASN A 97 9.23 -21.98 5.72
N GLN A 98 8.91 -21.72 6.99
CA GLN A 98 9.47 -22.44 8.13
C GLN A 98 9.10 -23.92 8.08
N ILE A 99 7.81 -24.25 7.90
CA ILE A 99 7.36 -25.64 7.80
C ILE A 99 8.08 -26.36 6.64
N ARG A 100 8.17 -25.69 5.47
CA ARG A 100 8.88 -26.24 4.31
C ARG A 100 10.37 -26.45 4.59
N GLY A 101 11.02 -25.53 5.29
CA GLY A 101 12.43 -25.66 5.69
C GLY A 101 12.65 -26.83 6.63
N LEU A 102 11.79 -26.99 7.65
CA LEU A 102 11.89 -28.10 8.59
C LEU A 102 11.69 -29.46 7.91
N LEU A 103 10.72 -29.57 7.00
CA LEU A 103 10.47 -30.80 6.25
C LEU A 103 11.61 -31.16 5.29
N LEU A 104 12.36 -30.18 4.78
CA LEU A 104 13.53 -30.44 3.93
C LEU A 104 14.66 -31.16 4.67
N GLU A 105 14.81 -30.98 5.99
CA GLU A 105 15.78 -31.73 6.81
C GLU A 105 15.46 -33.24 6.82
N TYR A 106 14.22 -33.62 6.54
CA TYR A 106 13.76 -35.01 6.41
C TYR A 106 13.67 -35.46 4.94
N GLY A 107 14.21 -34.67 4.00
CA GLY A 107 14.14 -34.98 2.56
C GLY A 107 12.75 -34.78 1.94
N ILE A 108 11.79 -34.19 2.66
CA ILE A 108 10.41 -34.00 2.20
C ILE A 108 10.29 -32.60 1.57
N ALA A 109 10.31 -32.55 0.25
CA ALA A 109 10.22 -31.29 -0.49
C ALA A 109 8.77 -30.96 -0.89
N ILE A 110 8.27 -29.80 -0.43
CA ILE A 110 6.96 -29.27 -0.83
C ILE A 110 7.14 -28.07 -1.78
N PRO A 111 6.38 -27.98 -2.89
CA PRO A 111 6.36 -26.81 -3.76
C PRO A 111 6.03 -25.49 -3.04
N GLN A 112 6.47 -24.36 -3.60
CA GLN A 112 6.22 -23.06 -2.96
C GLN A 112 4.76 -22.67 -3.00
N GLY A 113 4.24 -22.26 -1.83
CA GLY A 113 2.95 -21.63 -1.67
C GLY A 113 2.11 -22.30 -0.59
N THR A 114 1.34 -21.49 0.13
CA THR A 114 0.50 -21.95 1.23
C THR A 114 -0.51 -23.02 0.77
N ASN A 115 -1.05 -22.91 -0.44
CA ASN A 115 -1.99 -23.90 -0.95
C ASN A 115 -1.35 -25.28 -1.21
N HIS A 116 -0.11 -25.32 -1.68
CA HIS A 116 0.62 -26.58 -1.85
C HIS A 116 0.93 -27.21 -0.50
N LEU A 117 1.42 -26.39 0.44
CA LEU A 117 1.68 -26.81 1.81
C LEU A 117 0.43 -27.41 2.45
N MET A 118 -0.69 -26.69 2.47
CA MET A 118 -1.91 -27.14 3.16
C MET A 118 -2.51 -28.41 2.57
N LYS A 119 -2.30 -28.67 1.27
CA LYS A 119 -2.77 -29.92 0.63
C LYS A 119 -1.91 -31.12 1.03
N GLN A 120 -0.59 -30.97 1.03
CA GLN A 120 0.34 -32.09 1.23
C GLN A 120 0.66 -32.35 2.71
N LEU A 121 0.59 -31.32 3.56
CA LEU A 121 1.03 -31.43 4.95
C LEU A 121 0.24 -32.48 5.74
N LEU A 122 -1.06 -32.61 5.48
CA LEU A 122 -1.90 -33.62 6.14
C LEU A 122 -1.50 -35.04 5.73
N GLU A 123 -1.20 -35.26 4.45
CA GLU A 123 -0.74 -36.55 3.93
C GLU A 123 0.63 -36.91 4.51
N ILE A 124 1.54 -35.93 4.60
CA ILE A 124 2.87 -36.09 5.21
C ILE A 124 2.76 -36.44 6.70
N ILE A 125 1.87 -35.78 7.44
CA ILE A 125 1.66 -36.06 8.85
C ILE A 125 1.02 -37.44 9.07
N ALA A 126 0.21 -37.93 8.14
CA ALA A 126 -0.44 -39.24 8.21
C ALA A 126 0.47 -40.41 7.75
N ASP A 127 1.46 -40.15 6.91
CA ASP A 127 2.37 -41.17 6.39
C ASP A 127 3.41 -41.58 7.44
N GLU A 128 3.21 -42.71 8.10
CA GLU A 128 4.13 -43.27 9.11
C GLU A 128 5.49 -43.72 8.52
N GLY A 129 5.57 -43.92 7.20
CA GLY A 129 6.75 -44.44 6.50
C GLY A 129 7.82 -43.39 6.17
N ASN A 130 7.54 -42.10 6.34
CA ASN A 130 8.44 -41.02 5.93
C ASN A 130 9.50 -40.62 6.97
N GLY A 131 9.67 -41.40 8.04
CA GLY A 131 10.72 -41.17 9.04
C GLY A 131 10.48 -40.01 10.00
N LEU A 132 9.33 -39.33 9.93
CA LEU A 132 8.96 -38.31 10.92
C LEU A 132 8.56 -38.97 12.25
N THR A 133 9.15 -38.49 13.35
CA THR A 133 8.81 -38.96 14.70
C THR A 133 7.45 -38.45 15.15
N PRO A 134 6.78 -39.10 16.11
CA PRO A 134 5.53 -38.62 16.69
C PRO A 134 5.63 -37.17 17.22
N THR A 135 6.72 -36.84 17.93
CA THR A 135 6.97 -35.48 18.44
C THR A 135 7.00 -34.42 17.34
N PHE A 136 7.62 -34.73 16.20
CA PHE A 136 7.70 -33.76 15.12
C PHE A 136 6.38 -33.66 14.34
N ARG A 137 5.61 -34.74 14.22
CA ARG A 137 4.25 -34.71 13.68
C ARG A 137 3.32 -33.83 14.53
N GLU A 138 3.40 -33.91 15.85
CA GLU A 138 2.68 -33.02 16.77
C GLU A 138 3.07 -31.56 16.55
N SER A 139 4.38 -31.27 16.49
CA SER A 139 4.89 -29.92 16.19
C SER A 139 4.37 -29.40 14.84
N LEU A 140 4.35 -30.24 13.80
CA LEU A 140 3.84 -29.88 12.48
C LEU A 140 2.34 -29.59 12.49
N ASN A 141 1.55 -30.32 13.30
CA ASN A 141 0.13 -30.03 13.49
C ASN A 141 -0.08 -28.65 14.13
N GLU A 142 0.67 -28.30 15.18
CA GLU A 142 0.59 -26.96 15.79
C GLU A 142 0.92 -25.85 14.79
N LEU A 143 1.98 -26.02 14.00
CA LEU A 143 2.35 -25.06 12.96
C LEU A 143 1.28 -24.97 11.86
N CYS A 144 0.61 -26.08 11.53
CA CYS A 144 -0.50 -26.13 10.57
C CYS A 144 -1.71 -25.35 11.09
N ASP A 145 -2.03 -25.49 12.38
CA ASP A 145 -3.14 -24.75 12.99
C ASP A 145 -2.88 -23.25 13.05
N GLU A 146 -1.64 -22.82 13.29
CA GLU A 146 -1.26 -21.40 13.18
C GLU A 146 -1.41 -20.87 11.73
N VAL A 147 -1.07 -21.69 10.72
CA VAL A 147 -1.30 -21.34 9.31
C VAL A 147 -2.80 -21.14 9.03
N LYS A 148 -3.66 -22.06 9.47
CA LYS A 148 -5.12 -21.96 9.32
C LYS A 148 -5.64 -20.71 10.04
N HIS A 149 -5.21 -20.49 11.28
CA HIS A 149 -5.60 -19.34 12.07
C HIS A 149 -5.26 -18.02 11.35
N LEU A 150 -4.04 -17.87 10.84
CA LEU A 150 -3.64 -16.68 10.09
C LEU A 150 -4.49 -16.47 8.82
N GLN A 151 -4.82 -17.54 8.08
CA GLN A 151 -5.70 -17.46 6.91
C GLN A 151 -7.10 -16.96 7.30
N GLU A 152 -7.70 -17.51 8.35
CA GLU A 152 -9.02 -17.09 8.86
C GLU A 152 -9.01 -15.62 9.30
N ARG A 153 -7.98 -15.19 10.01
CA ARG A 153 -7.82 -13.80 10.46
C ARG A 153 -7.70 -12.84 9.27
N ILE A 154 -6.96 -13.21 8.22
CA ILE A 154 -6.88 -12.42 6.98
C ILE A 154 -8.27 -12.30 6.34
N ILE A 155 -9.01 -13.40 6.21
CA ILE A 155 -10.37 -13.40 5.64
C ILE A 155 -11.30 -12.52 6.48
N SER A 156 -11.22 -12.61 7.81
CA SER A 156 -12.02 -11.78 8.72
C SER A 156 -11.75 -10.28 8.52
N LEU A 157 -10.49 -9.87 8.38
CA LEU A 157 -10.13 -8.48 8.07
C LEU A 157 -10.64 -8.04 6.70
N GLU A 158 -10.58 -8.91 5.69
CA GLU A 158 -11.13 -8.62 4.36
C GLU A 158 -12.66 -8.47 4.39
N LYS A 159 -13.37 -9.26 5.20
CA LYS A 159 -14.82 -9.08 5.41
C LYS A 159 -15.14 -7.72 6.03
N LYS A 160 -14.34 -7.25 7.01
CA LYS A 160 -14.49 -5.90 7.59
C LYS A 160 -14.30 -4.81 6.53
N LEU A 161 -13.24 -4.91 5.71
CA LEU A 161 -13.04 -3.99 4.58
C LEU A 161 -14.20 -4.04 3.60
N GLY A 162 -14.74 -5.24 3.34
CA GLY A 162 -15.92 -5.43 2.48
C GLY A 162 -17.15 -4.70 2.99
N ALA A 163 -17.41 -4.75 4.30
CA ALA A 163 -18.51 -4.02 4.92
C ALA A 163 -18.34 -2.50 4.78
N ILE A 164 -17.13 -1.98 5.05
CA ILE A 164 -16.79 -0.55 4.89
C ILE A 164 -16.99 -0.12 3.43
N SER A 165 -16.50 -0.91 2.49
CA SER A 165 -16.62 -0.63 1.06
C SER A 165 -18.09 -0.56 0.59
N LYS A 166 -18.96 -1.45 1.10
CA LYS A 166 -20.40 -1.43 0.80
C LYS A 166 -21.10 -0.17 1.31
N GLN A 167 -20.61 0.45 2.38
CA GLN A 167 -21.20 1.66 2.96
C GLN A 167 -20.59 2.96 2.41
N ASN A 168 -19.55 2.87 1.58
CA ASN A 168 -18.82 4.03 1.08
C ASN A 168 -18.90 4.14 -0.46
N GLN A 169 -19.60 5.17 -0.94
CA GLN A 169 -19.79 5.39 -2.37
C GLN A 169 -18.47 5.58 -3.14
N ASP A 170 -17.48 6.25 -2.55
CA ASP A 170 -16.18 6.47 -3.19
C ASP A 170 -15.42 5.14 -3.38
N CYS A 171 -15.48 4.23 -2.41
CA CYS A 171 -14.95 2.87 -2.60
C CYS A 171 -15.65 2.12 -3.73
N GLN A 172 -16.97 2.20 -3.82
CA GLN A 172 -17.73 1.55 -4.90
C GLN A 172 -17.34 2.12 -6.27
N LEU A 173 -17.23 3.44 -6.37
CA LEU A 173 -16.77 4.13 -7.58
C LEU A 173 -15.35 3.71 -7.95
N LEU A 174 -14.42 3.65 -7.01
CA LEU A 174 -13.05 3.19 -7.25
C LEU A 174 -13.01 1.76 -7.80
N MET A 175 -13.85 0.86 -7.27
CA MET A 175 -13.91 -0.54 -7.72
C MET A 175 -14.46 -0.72 -9.14
N THR A 176 -15.07 0.31 -9.73
CA THR A 176 -15.47 0.26 -11.16
C THR A 176 -14.27 0.31 -12.11
N ILE A 177 -13.09 0.71 -11.63
CA ILE A 177 -11.87 0.80 -12.44
C ILE A 177 -11.25 -0.60 -12.58
N PRO A 178 -11.04 -1.12 -13.81
CA PRO A 178 -10.36 -2.40 -14.02
C PRO A 178 -8.99 -2.46 -13.33
N GLY A 179 -8.80 -3.48 -12.49
CA GLY A 179 -7.61 -3.66 -11.68
C GLY A 179 -7.66 -3.00 -10.29
N ILE A 180 -8.73 -2.31 -9.93
CA ILE A 180 -8.96 -1.82 -8.56
C ILE A 180 -10.03 -2.70 -7.91
N GLY A 181 -9.61 -3.63 -7.06
CA GLY A 181 -10.51 -4.43 -6.23
C GLY A 181 -10.65 -3.86 -4.82
N LEU A 182 -11.35 -4.58 -3.95
CA LEU A 182 -11.64 -4.22 -2.56
C LEU A 182 -10.43 -3.60 -1.83
N LEU A 183 -9.32 -4.33 -1.78
CA LEU A 183 -8.12 -3.91 -1.04
C LEU A 183 -7.54 -2.60 -1.58
N THR A 184 -7.49 -2.44 -2.91
CA THR A 184 -6.95 -1.24 -3.54
C THR A 184 -7.88 -0.05 -3.31
N ALA A 185 -9.20 -0.25 -3.42
CA ALA A 185 -10.19 0.80 -3.23
C ALA A 185 -10.20 1.32 -1.78
N THR A 186 -10.26 0.44 -0.78
CA THR A 186 -10.27 0.84 0.64
C THR A 186 -8.95 1.46 1.07
N ALA A 187 -7.82 0.97 0.55
CA ALA A 187 -6.52 1.56 0.84
C ALA A 187 -6.38 2.95 0.23
N LEU A 188 -6.86 3.16 -1.01
CA LEU A 188 -6.87 4.48 -1.65
C LEU A 188 -7.77 5.45 -0.88
N LEU A 189 -8.96 5.03 -0.46
CA LEU A 189 -9.86 5.84 0.36
C LEU A 189 -9.17 6.31 1.66
N ALA A 190 -8.57 5.38 2.39
CA ALA A 190 -7.88 5.67 3.66
C ALA A 190 -6.65 6.57 3.49
N ALA A 191 -6.00 6.51 2.33
CA ALA A 191 -4.76 7.23 2.07
C ALA A 191 -4.97 8.62 1.47
N ILE A 192 -5.98 8.77 0.59
CA ILE A 192 -6.30 10.01 -0.11
C ILE A 192 -7.21 10.88 0.76
N GLY A 193 -8.32 10.34 1.26
CA GLY A 193 -9.38 11.13 1.87
C GLY A 193 -10.00 12.07 0.84
N ASP A 194 -9.72 13.37 0.98
CA ASP A 194 -10.18 14.38 0.04
C ASP A 194 -9.25 14.44 -1.21
N PRO A 195 -9.75 14.13 -2.42
CA PRO A 195 -8.96 14.21 -3.65
C PRO A 195 -8.58 15.65 -4.03
N SER A 196 -9.21 16.69 -3.46
CA SER A 196 -8.94 18.10 -3.74
C SER A 196 -7.54 18.56 -3.34
N VAL A 197 -6.91 17.83 -2.41
CA VAL A 197 -5.53 18.08 -1.95
C VAL A 197 -4.50 17.91 -3.07
N PHE A 198 -4.87 17.23 -4.17
CA PHE A 198 -4.05 17.08 -5.36
C PHE A 198 -4.54 18.01 -6.46
N LYS A 199 -3.64 18.85 -7.00
CA LYS A 199 -3.92 19.78 -8.09
C LYS A 199 -4.28 19.07 -9.39
N SER A 200 -3.85 17.82 -9.56
CA SER A 200 -4.15 17.02 -10.74
C SER A 200 -3.99 15.53 -10.51
N ALA A 201 -4.59 14.73 -11.39
CA ALA A 201 -4.35 13.28 -11.50
C ALA A 201 -2.86 12.91 -11.61
N ARG A 202 -2.04 13.75 -12.25
CA ARG A 202 -0.58 13.51 -12.38
C ARG A 202 0.13 13.66 -11.03
N GLU A 203 -0.35 14.58 -10.20
CA GLU A 203 0.20 14.78 -8.86
C GLU A 203 -0.10 13.59 -7.96
N LEU A 204 -1.32 13.03 -8.00
CA LEU A 204 -1.63 11.80 -7.27
C LEU A 204 -0.72 10.64 -7.70
N ALA A 205 -0.53 10.45 -9.01
CA ALA A 205 0.37 9.40 -9.52
C ALA A 205 1.83 9.61 -9.07
N ALA A 206 2.29 10.86 -8.98
CA ALA A 206 3.61 11.19 -8.46
C ALA A 206 3.73 10.93 -6.95
N TRP A 207 2.71 11.26 -6.18
CA TRP A 207 2.62 11.00 -4.73
C TRP A 207 2.66 9.50 -4.41
N LEU A 208 2.05 8.66 -5.26
CA LEU A 208 2.11 7.18 -5.18
C LEU A 208 3.45 6.60 -5.68
N GLY A 209 4.33 7.43 -6.24
CA GLY A 209 5.63 7.01 -6.76
C GLY A 209 5.57 6.21 -8.06
N LEU A 210 4.51 6.40 -8.85
CA LEU A 210 4.25 5.69 -10.12
C LEU A 210 4.76 6.47 -11.35
N VAL A 211 5.41 7.61 -11.15
CA VAL A 211 6.00 8.43 -12.23
C VAL A 211 7.49 8.12 -12.38
N PRO A 212 8.06 8.25 -13.59
CA PRO A 212 9.51 8.10 -13.80
C PRO A 212 10.31 9.04 -12.90
N ARG A 213 11.45 8.57 -12.40
CA ARG A 213 12.47 9.45 -11.84
C ARG A 213 13.16 10.17 -12.99
N GLN A 214 13.39 11.47 -12.81
CA GLN A 214 14.14 12.29 -13.76
C GLN A 214 15.53 12.60 -13.20
N SER A 215 16.55 12.49 -14.06
CA SER A 215 17.89 12.98 -13.82
C SER A 215 18.26 13.87 -15.00
N SER A 216 18.48 15.16 -14.74
CA SER A 216 18.78 16.14 -15.78
C SER A 216 20.12 16.80 -15.48
N THR A 217 21.06 16.74 -16.43
CA THR A 217 22.36 17.41 -16.35
C THR A 217 22.64 18.09 -17.69
N GLY A 218 23.15 19.33 -17.67
CA GLY A 218 23.57 20.06 -18.88
C GLY A 218 22.52 20.12 -20.01
N GLY A 219 21.23 20.28 -19.69
CA GLY A 219 20.13 20.34 -20.68
C GLY A 219 19.63 18.99 -21.21
N LYS A 220 20.27 17.86 -20.87
CA LYS A 220 19.78 16.52 -21.22
C LYS A 220 18.91 15.97 -20.10
N SER A 221 17.63 15.71 -20.40
CA SER A 221 16.70 15.06 -19.47
C SER A 221 16.67 13.56 -19.69
N THR A 222 17.14 12.79 -18.72
CA THR A 222 17.06 11.32 -18.73
C THR A 222 15.97 10.83 -17.78
N LEU A 223 15.03 10.04 -18.30
CA LEU A 223 14.02 9.35 -17.50
C LEU A 223 14.51 7.95 -17.13
N LEU A 224 14.41 7.61 -15.85
CA LEU A 224 14.82 6.33 -15.28
C LEU A 224 13.58 5.47 -14.94
N GLY A 225 13.77 4.45 -14.10
CA GLY A 225 12.65 3.72 -13.48
C GLY A 225 11.73 4.62 -12.65
N ILE A 226 10.60 4.08 -12.22
CA ILE A 226 9.66 4.83 -11.35
C ILE A 226 10.34 5.34 -10.09
N SER A 227 9.86 6.47 -9.57
CA SER A 227 10.48 7.15 -8.41
C SER A 227 10.42 6.33 -7.13
N LYS A 228 9.44 5.43 -6.99
CA LYS A 228 9.16 4.62 -5.78
C LYS A 228 8.96 5.46 -4.51
N ARG A 229 8.73 6.78 -4.64
CA ARG A 229 8.37 7.67 -3.53
C ARG A 229 6.99 7.34 -2.99
N GLY A 230 6.72 7.73 -1.74
CA GLY A 230 5.43 7.47 -1.09
C GLY A 230 5.22 5.99 -0.71
N ASP A 231 3.98 5.67 -0.42
CA ASP A 231 3.58 4.41 0.24
C ASP A 231 3.85 3.17 -0.64
N LYS A 232 4.65 2.23 -0.12
CA LYS A 232 5.01 0.98 -0.82
C LYS A 232 3.82 0.04 -0.97
N TYR A 233 2.93 -0.01 0.02
CA TYR A 233 1.77 -0.89 0.06
C TYR A 233 0.75 -0.50 -1.01
N LEU A 234 0.37 0.79 -1.09
CA LEU A 234 -0.53 1.30 -2.13
C LEU A 234 0.01 1.06 -3.53
N ARG A 235 1.30 1.34 -3.73
CA ARG A 235 1.96 1.11 -5.01
C ARG A 235 1.97 -0.37 -5.39
N ALA A 236 2.23 -1.27 -4.43
CA ALA A 236 2.18 -2.70 -4.68
C ALA A 236 0.76 -3.14 -5.10
N LEU A 237 -0.28 -2.70 -4.38
CA LEU A 237 -1.67 -3.00 -4.72
C LEU A 237 -2.04 -2.53 -6.13
N LEU A 238 -1.68 -1.30 -6.51
CA LEU A 238 -1.95 -0.76 -7.84
C LEU A 238 -1.19 -1.52 -8.94
N VAL A 239 0.06 -1.91 -8.69
CA VAL A 239 0.85 -2.70 -9.65
C VAL A 239 0.29 -4.12 -9.78
N HIS A 240 -0.13 -4.77 -8.69
CA HIS A 240 -0.82 -6.06 -8.76
C HIS A 240 -2.15 -5.96 -9.51
N GLY A 241 -2.92 -4.91 -9.25
CA GLY A 241 -4.11 -4.57 -10.02
C GLY A 241 -3.82 -4.42 -11.52
N GLY A 242 -2.78 -3.66 -11.85
CA GLY A 242 -2.31 -3.50 -13.22
C GLY A 242 -1.91 -4.82 -13.88
N ARG A 243 -1.16 -5.69 -13.17
CA ARG A 243 -0.80 -7.03 -13.65
C ARG A 243 -2.02 -7.87 -13.98
N SER A 244 -3.06 -7.84 -13.13
CA SER A 244 -4.30 -8.57 -13.39
C SER A 244 -4.99 -8.11 -14.68
N VAL A 245 -4.99 -6.80 -14.96
CA VAL A 245 -5.53 -6.28 -16.22
C VAL A 245 -4.68 -6.69 -17.42
N VAL A 246 -3.35 -6.58 -17.31
CA VAL A 246 -2.41 -6.97 -18.39
C VAL A 246 -2.53 -8.45 -18.76
N ARG A 247 -2.80 -9.30 -17.78
CA ARG A 247 -2.95 -10.76 -17.97
C ARG A 247 -4.15 -11.13 -18.86
N ILE A 248 -5.20 -10.32 -18.88
CA ILE A 248 -6.45 -10.62 -19.60
C ILE A 248 -6.70 -9.68 -20.78
N SER A 249 -5.78 -8.77 -21.09
CA SER A 249 -6.01 -7.70 -22.07
C SER A 249 -6.21 -8.19 -23.50
N ASP A 250 -5.67 -9.37 -23.84
CA ASP A 250 -5.87 -10.04 -25.13
C ASP A 250 -7.28 -10.60 -25.32
N LYS A 251 -8.08 -10.71 -24.24
CA LYS A 251 -9.47 -11.17 -24.30
C LYS A 251 -10.49 -10.06 -24.58
N HIS A 252 -10.03 -8.83 -24.74
CA HIS A 252 -10.89 -7.66 -24.90
C HIS A 252 -10.45 -6.80 -26.07
N VAL A 253 -11.42 -6.27 -26.82
CA VAL A 253 -11.17 -5.47 -28.04
C VAL A 253 -11.21 -3.96 -27.81
N ASP A 254 -11.49 -3.50 -26.59
CA ASP A 254 -11.61 -2.09 -26.28
C ASP A 254 -10.28 -1.32 -26.42
N SER A 255 -10.38 0.00 -26.60
CA SER A 255 -9.22 0.88 -26.86
C SER A 255 -8.15 0.81 -25.77
N ARG A 256 -8.53 0.59 -24.51
CA ARG A 256 -7.60 0.45 -23.40
C ARG A 256 -6.89 -0.90 -23.48
N SER A 257 -7.61 -1.99 -23.72
CA SER A 257 -7.03 -3.33 -23.86
C SER A 257 -6.08 -3.43 -25.04
N GLN A 258 -6.43 -2.85 -26.20
CA GLN A 258 -5.52 -2.75 -27.35
C GLN A 258 -4.24 -1.96 -27.02
N TRP A 259 -4.36 -0.84 -26.30
CA TRP A 259 -3.18 -0.08 -25.84
C TRP A 259 -2.29 -0.91 -24.91
N ILE A 260 -2.90 -1.70 -24.01
CA ILE A 260 -2.16 -2.59 -23.09
C ILE A 260 -1.41 -3.66 -23.87
N THR A 261 -2.07 -4.33 -24.83
CA THR A 261 -1.46 -5.39 -25.65
C THR A 261 -0.28 -4.86 -26.46
N ARG A 262 -0.45 -3.74 -27.18
CA ARG A 262 0.65 -3.09 -27.93
C ARG A 262 1.81 -2.67 -27.02
N LEU A 263 1.51 -2.19 -25.80
CA LEU A 263 2.55 -1.81 -24.85
C LEU A 263 3.28 -3.04 -24.27
N ARG A 264 2.54 -4.12 -23.99
CA ARG A 264 3.07 -5.40 -23.50
C ARG A 264 4.06 -5.98 -24.51
N GLU A 265 3.71 -6.02 -25.79
CA GLU A 265 4.58 -6.48 -26.87
C GLU A 265 5.85 -5.64 -26.98
N ARG A 266 5.73 -4.30 -26.94
CA ARG A 266 6.88 -3.41 -27.12
C ARG A 266 7.82 -3.33 -25.93
N ARG A 267 7.32 -3.49 -24.69
CA ARG A 267 8.07 -3.14 -23.46
C ARG A 267 8.07 -4.22 -22.39
N GLY A 268 7.42 -5.36 -22.63
CA GLY A 268 7.29 -6.45 -21.69
C GLY A 268 6.25 -6.23 -20.58
N GLU A 269 5.95 -7.30 -19.85
CA GLU A 269 4.83 -7.36 -18.91
C GLU A 269 4.98 -6.41 -17.72
N ASN A 270 6.15 -6.39 -17.08
CA ASN A 270 6.35 -5.62 -15.85
C ASN A 270 6.26 -4.11 -16.09
N ILE A 271 6.82 -3.61 -17.21
CA ILE A 271 6.70 -2.20 -17.58
C ILE A 271 5.24 -1.86 -17.92
N CYS A 272 4.56 -2.75 -18.65
CA CYS A 272 3.16 -2.57 -18.98
C CYS A 272 2.27 -2.51 -17.72
N ALA A 273 2.48 -3.41 -16.75
CA ALA A 273 1.73 -3.40 -15.49
C ALA A 273 1.91 -2.10 -14.69
N VAL A 274 3.13 -1.57 -14.63
CA VAL A 274 3.40 -0.27 -13.99
C VAL A 274 2.73 0.88 -14.74
N ALA A 275 2.70 0.85 -16.08
CA ALA A 275 2.00 1.84 -16.88
C ALA A 275 0.47 1.80 -16.65
N VAL A 276 -0.12 0.60 -16.56
CA VAL A 276 -1.53 0.42 -16.18
C VAL A 276 -1.78 0.94 -14.76
N ALA A 277 -0.91 0.65 -13.80
CA ALA A 277 -1.00 1.17 -12.45
C ALA A 277 -0.99 2.70 -12.40
N ASN A 278 -0.10 3.35 -13.16
CA ASN A 278 -0.07 4.81 -13.30
C ASN A 278 -1.38 5.36 -13.88
N LYS A 279 -1.90 4.72 -14.95
CA LYS A 279 -3.18 5.10 -15.56
C LYS A 279 -4.34 4.92 -14.59
N ASN A 280 -4.34 3.84 -13.79
CA ASN A 280 -5.34 3.59 -12.75
C ASN A 280 -5.29 4.63 -11.63
N ALA A 281 -4.10 5.02 -11.15
CA ALA A 281 -3.98 6.10 -10.18
C ALA A 281 -4.59 7.41 -10.70
N ARG A 282 -4.29 7.77 -11.96
CA ARG A 282 -4.86 8.97 -12.58
C ARG A 282 -6.38 8.89 -12.76
N THR A 283 -6.86 7.70 -13.08
CA THR A 283 -8.30 7.44 -13.24
C THR A 283 -9.01 7.49 -11.89
N ALA A 284 -8.41 6.94 -10.83
CA ALA A 284 -8.92 7.00 -9.47
C ALA A 284 -9.12 8.44 -9.00
N TRP A 285 -8.14 9.33 -9.24
CA TRP A 285 -8.32 10.76 -8.96
C TRP A 285 -9.53 11.33 -9.71
N ALA A 286 -9.62 11.08 -11.02
CA ALA A 286 -10.72 11.61 -11.82
C ALA A 286 -12.10 11.09 -11.37
N VAL A 287 -12.20 9.81 -11.01
CA VAL A 287 -13.42 9.18 -10.50
C VAL A 287 -13.82 9.78 -9.16
N LEU A 288 -12.87 9.96 -8.23
CA LEU A 288 -13.12 10.54 -6.92
C LEU A 288 -13.49 12.02 -6.98
N THR A 289 -12.88 12.80 -7.89
CA THR A 289 -13.20 14.22 -8.07
C THR A 289 -14.51 14.43 -8.80
N LYS A 290 -14.80 13.64 -9.84
CA LYS A 290 -16.03 13.79 -10.65
C LYS A 290 -17.25 13.08 -10.07
N LYS A 291 -17.06 12.21 -9.06
CA LYS A 291 -18.10 11.39 -8.44
C LYS A 291 -18.93 10.60 -9.47
N ARG A 292 -18.26 10.01 -10.46
CA ARG A 292 -18.87 9.23 -11.53
C ARG A 292 -18.13 7.90 -11.72
N PRO A 293 -18.84 6.81 -12.04
CA PRO A 293 -18.22 5.52 -12.27
C PRO A 293 -17.26 5.58 -13.46
N TYR A 294 -16.26 4.71 -13.45
CA TYR A 294 -15.40 4.50 -14.60
C TYR A 294 -16.23 4.00 -15.78
N ALA A 295 -16.10 4.68 -16.91
CA ALA A 295 -16.64 4.26 -18.19
C ALA A 295 -15.52 4.27 -19.22
N LEU A 296 -15.50 3.27 -20.10
CA LEU A 296 -14.69 3.33 -21.30
C LEU A 296 -15.29 4.38 -22.22
N VAL A 297 -14.45 5.27 -22.74
CA VAL A 297 -14.87 6.13 -23.85
C VAL A 297 -14.96 5.22 -25.07
N SER A 298 -16.17 5.03 -25.58
CA SER A 298 -16.41 4.38 -26.87
C SER A 298 -15.54 5.07 -27.91
N ALA A 299 -14.77 4.29 -28.67
CA ALA A 299 -13.99 4.81 -29.79
C ALA A 299 -14.93 5.33 -30.88
#